data_AF-A0A2G2ZYY5-F1
#
_entry.id   AF-A0A2G2ZYY5-F1
#
_cell.length_a   1.000
_cell.length_b   1.000
_cell.length_c   1.000
_cell.angle_alpha   90.00
_cell.angle_beta   90.00
_cell.angle_gamma   90.00
#
_symmetry.space_group_name_H-M   'P 1'
#
loop_
_entity.id
_entity.type
_entity.pdbx_description
1 polymer ?
#
loop_
_entity_poly.entity_id
_entity_poly.type
_entity_poly.pdbx_seq_one_letter_code
_entity_poly.pdbx_strand_id
1 'polypeptide(L)'
;MKNTESASPQVCQIIHIPEKPSFLPHLQPTVNVLASVIEPKDANTLVRKLNQIAPLENLQHVKRVRKKCIDEGKPQLSLLLCLAVENDGEVDGMPYEIREIVKSYQLSTFITKVCKYAATSKEEWEEQGKLWPTSYHPPTYNISGITGFSEEESQSVFGLMRHTIYLATSSIGQVVNAAVIVDPSTKQVIASACDQVISSVSLENEVNKEGSFSNNLEDLKASNLENQQMSLLDGSIGDSKHLTNNVACVHPWQWAMQSSGSWHPLWHAAIVAIEHSAARDLQLFPDYNALSPLKKQKIKESDFKSNGHSYQSVRPYLCTGYDIYLAWEPCAMCAMALVHQRVRRIFFSSPNSNAGALGSVHRLQGERSLNHHYAVFRVVLPEEVFRNKVVDAMTSGSG
;
A
#
# COMPACT_ATOMS: atom_id res chain seq x y z
N MET A 1 -35.50 20.88 27.31
CA MET A 1 -34.35 20.12 27.81
C MET A 1 -33.85 19.25 26.68
N LYS A 2 -32.79 19.68 25.99
CA LYS A 2 -32.18 18.92 24.90
C LYS A 2 -31.17 17.95 25.51
N ASN A 3 -31.33 16.66 25.23
CA ASN A 3 -30.40 15.61 25.61
C ASN A 3 -29.04 15.86 24.94
N THR A 4 -28.02 16.08 25.76
CA THR A 4 -26.62 15.98 25.38
C THR A 4 -26.24 14.50 25.37
N GLU A 5 -26.14 13.90 24.19
CA GLU A 5 -25.48 12.61 24.01
C GLU A 5 -23.99 12.81 24.33
N SER A 6 -23.52 12.14 25.39
CA SER A 6 -22.12 12.05 25.73
C SER A 6 -21.40 11.20 24.69
N ALA A 7 -20.60 11.83 23.82
CA ALA A 7 -19.68 11.13 22.94
C ALA A 7 -18.73 10.25 23.77
N SER A 8 -18.70 8.95 23.46
CA SER A 8 -17.74 8.01 24.05
C SER A 8 -16.30 8.45 23.71
N PRO A 9 -15.34 8.29 24.63
CA PRO A 9 -13.94 8.63 24.34
C PRO A 9 -13.44 7.72 23.21
N GLN A 10 -13.05 8.32 22.09
CA GLN A 10 -12.54 7.60 20.93
C GLN A 10 -11.21 6.92 21.28
N VAL A 11 -11.18 5.58 21.27
CA VAL A 11 -10.00 4.77 21.59
C VAL A 11 -9.06 4.69 20.38
N CYS A 12 -7.73 4.71 20.62
CA CYS A 12 -6.74 4.49 19.56
C CYS A 12 -6.87 3.05 19.00
N GLN A 13 -6.86 2.88 17.68
CA GLN A 13 -7.02 1.56 17.05
C GLN A 13 -6.07 1.37 15.87
N ILE A 14 -5.57 0.14 15.71
CA ILE A 14 -4.81 -0.29 14.52
C ILE A 14 -5.69 -1.28 13.75
N ILE A 15 -6.09 -0.88 12.55
CA ILE A 15 -7.02 -1.63 11.71
C ILE A 15 -6.24 -2.20 10.53
N HIS A 16 -6.12 -3.51 10.44
CA HIS A 16 -5.51 -4.16 9.27
C HIS A 16 -6.42 -3.99 8.04
N ILE A 17 -5.83 -3.59 6.92
CA ILE A 17 -6.52 -3.42 5.64
C ILE A 17 -6.20 -4.62 4.75
N PRO A 18 -7.15 -5.56 4.55
CA PRO A 18 -6.87 -6.80 3.86
C PRO A 18 -6.61 -6.59 2.35
N GLU A 19 -5.84 -7.50 1.77
CA GLU A 19 -5.51 -7.52 0.33
C GLU A 19 -6.73 -7.57 -0.58
N LYS A 20 -7.77 -8.30 -0.16
CA LYS A 20 -9.08 -8.33 -0.82
C LYS A 20 -10.18 -7.88 0.14
N PRO A 21 -11.31 -7.36 -0.36
CA PRO A 21 -12.46 -7.08 0.49
C PRO A 21 -12.91 -8.35 1.23
N SER A 22 -13.37 -8.19 2.47
CA SER A 22 -13.85 -9.30 3.29
C SER A 22 -15.23 -9.75 2.83
N PHE A 23 -15.37 -11.03 2.49
CA PHE A 23 -16.64 -11.68 2.23
C PHE A 23 -16.76 -12.90 3.14
N LEU A 24 -17.98 -13.29 3.50
CA LEU A 24 -18.18 -14.58 4.16
C LEU A 24 -17.72 -15.70 3.20
N PRO A 25 -17.13 -16.80 3.70
CA PRO A 25 -16.64 -17.87 2.84
C PRO A 25 -17.67 -18.41 1.84
N HIS A 26 -18.95 -18.44 2.22
CA HIS A 26 -20.06 -18.91 1.38
C HIS A 26 -20.70 -17.81 0.50
N LEU A 27 -20.31 -16.54 0.66
CA LEU A 27 -20.80 -15.39 -0.12
C LEU A 27 -19.69 -14.74 -0.97
N GLN A 28 -18.70 -15.53 -1.38
CA GLN A 28 -17.62 -15.03 -2.22
C GLN A 28 -18.16 -14.59 -3.59
N PRO A 29 -17.76 -13.41 -4.11
CA PRO A 29 -18.18 -12.96 -5.42
C PRO A 29 -17.76 -13.95 -6.50
N THR A 30 -18.64 -14.14 -7.48
CA THR A 30 -18.42 -15.01 -8.63
C THR A 30 -18.45 -14.23 -9.92
N VAL A 31 -17.79 -14.77 -10.95
CA VAL A 31 -17.88 -14.31 -12.32
C VAL A 31 -18.30 -15.46 -13.21
N ASN A 32 -19.05 -15.14 -14.26
CA ASN A 32 -19.47 -16.11 -15.25
C ASN A 32 -18.32 -16.34 -16.25
N VAL A 33 -18.02 -17.61 -16.51
CA VAL A 33 -17.03 -18.05 -17.49
C VAL A 33 -17.65 -19.06 -18.43
N LEU A 34 -17.20 -19.02 -19.69
CA LEU A 34 -17.55 -20.00 -20.69
C LEU A 34 -16.65 -21.23 -20.52
N ALA A 35 -17.27 -22.40 -20.38
CA ALA A 35 -16.60 -23.68 -20.24
C ALA A 35 -17.10 -24.66 -21.30
N SER A 36 -16.35 -25.73 -21.52
CA SER A 36 -16.77 -26.83 -22.40
C SER A 36 -16.28 -28.18 -21.91
N VAL A 37 -17.05 -29.23 -22.19
CA VAL A 37 -16.61 -30.62 -22.02
C VAL A 37 -15.61 -30.97 -23.13
N ILE A 38 -14.49 -31.59 -22.77
CA ILE A 38 -13.41 -31.93 -23.69
C ILE A 38 -12.99 -33.39 -23.56
N GLU A 39 -12.43 -33.92 -24.64
CA GLU A 39 -11.77 -35.23 -24.65
C GLU A 39 -10.37 -35.15 -24.00
N PRO A 40 -9.95 -36.15 -23.20
CA PRO A 40 -8.64 -36.15 -22.56
C PRO A 40 -7.44 -36.00 -23.49
N LYS A 41 -7.54 -36.51 -24.73
CA LYS A 41 -6.49 -36.40 -25.76
C LYS A 41 -6.22 -34.95 -26.19
N ASP A 42 -7.23 -34.09 -26.13
CA ASP A 42 -7.16 -32.72 -26.64
C ASP A 42 -6.80 -31.70 -25.55
N ALA A 43 -6.86 -32.09 -24.28
CA ALA A 43 -6.71 -31.20 -23.13
C ALA A 43 -5.42 -30.36 -23.15
N ASN A 44 -4.25 -30.99 -23.34
CA ASN A 44 -2.97 -30.28 -23.32
C ASN A 44 -2.84 -29.29 -24.49
N THR A 45 -3.30 -29.68 -25.67
CA THR A 45 -3.26 -28.84 -26.88
C THR A 45 -4.16 -27.63 -26.72
N LEU A 46 -5.40 -27.83 -26.25
CA LEU A 46 -6.36 -26.77 -26.01
C LEU A 46 -5.89 -25.80 -24.93
N VAL A 47 -5.38 -26.30 -23.79
CA VAL A 47 -4.83 -25.44 -22.71
C VAL A 47 -3.71 -24.54 -23.23
N ARG A 48 -2.79 -25.06 -24.03
CA ARG A 48 -1.68 -24.27 -24.60
C ARG A 48 -2.18 -23.17 -25.53
N LYS A 49 -3.09 -23.49 -26.46
CA LYS A 49 -3.70 -22.51 -27.38
C LYS A 49 -4.47 -21.43 -26.62
N LEU A 50 -5.31 -21.83 -25.66
CA LEU A 50 -6.12 -20.89 -24.89
C LEU A 50 -5.27 -19.97 -24.00
N ASN A 51 -4.15 -20.45 -23.46
CA ASN A 51 -3.24 -19.58 -22.71
C ASN A 51 -2.59 -18.49 -23.58
N GLN A 52 -2.49 -18.69 -24.90
CA GLN A 52 -1.99 -17.68 -25.83
C GLN A 52 -3.09 -16.73 -26.30
N ILE A 53 -4.28 -17.24 -26.57
CA ILE A 53 -5.38 -16.51 -27.22
C ILE A 53 -6.31 -15.82 -26.20
N ALA A 54 -6.60 -16.48 -25.09
CA ALA A 54 -7.50 -16.00 -24.05
C ALA A 54 -6.97 -16.38 -22.66
N PRO A 55 -5.86 -15.78 -22.21
CA PRO A 55 -5.37 -15.98 -20.86
C PRO A 55 -6.44 -15.59 -19.83
N LEU A 56 -6.50 -16.33 -18.71
CA LEU A 56 -7.41 -16.05 -17.60
C LEU A 56 -6.84 -14.90 -16.74
N GLU A 57 -6.75 -13.70 -17.32
CA GLU A 57 -6.33 -12.50 -16.61
C GLU A 57 -7.22 -12.27 -15.39
N ASN A 58 -6.60 -11.96 -14.24
CA ASN A 58 -7.26 -11.83 -12.94
C ASN A 58 -7.91 -13.10 -12.36
N LEU A 59 -7.83 -14.26 -13.04
CA LEU A 59 -8.35 -15.57 -12.59
C LEU A 59 -7.27 -16.65 -12.58
N GLN A 60 -6.01 -16.28 -12.38
CA GLN A 60 -4.87 -17.21 -12.40
C GLN A 60 -4.93 -18.29 -11.29
N HIS A 61 -5.70 -18.06 -10.23
CA HIS A 61 -5.97 -19.06 -9.20
C HIS A 61 -6.95 -20.14 -9.64
N VAL A 62 -7.75 -19.91 -10.68
CA VAL A 62 -8.74 -20.87 -11.17
C VAL A 62 -8.04 -21.89 -12.06
N LYS A 63 -8.20 -23.19 -11.76
CA LYS A 63 -7.62 -24.23 -12.61
C LYS A 63 -8.38 -24.26 -13.92
N ARG A 64 -7.69 -24.11 -15.06
CA ARG A 64 -8.35 -24.10 -16.37
C ARG A 64 -9.10 -25.41 -16.69
N VAL A 65 -8.65 -26.54 -16.13
CA VAL A 65 -9.26 -27.86 -16.33
C VAL A 65 -9.86 -28.38 -15.01
N ARG A 66 -11.08 -28.92 -15.09
CA ARG A 66 -11.75 -29.65 -14.00
C ARG A 66 -11.98 -31.10 -14.44
N LYS A 67 -11.72 -32.04 -13.55
CA LYS A 67 -12.05 -33.46 -13.70
C LYS A 67 -13.26 -33.79 -12.83
N LYS A 68 -14.32 -34.35 -13.42
CA LYS A 68 -15.50 -34.85 -12.70
C LYS A 68 -15.60 -36.35 -12.94
N CYS A 69 -15.67 -37.14 -11.88
CA CYS A 69 -15.98 -38.56 -11.99
C CYS A 69 -17.50 -38.71 -12.14
N ILE A 70 -17.94 -39.36 -13.22
CA ILE A 70 -19.33 -39.76 -13.42
C ILE A 70 -19.47 -41.20 -12.91
N ASP A 71 -20.67 -41.58 -12.45
CA ASP A 71 -20.97 -42.88 -11.84
C ASP A 71 -20.57 -44.10 -12.71
N GLU A 72 -20.37 -43.92 -14.02
CA GLU A 72 -19.88 -44.93 -14.97
C GLU A 72 -18.34 -45.08 -15.01
N GLY A 73 -17.60 -44.48 -14.08
CA GLY A 73 -16.15 -44.67 -13.92
C GLY A 73 -15.26 -43.95 -14.95
N LYS A 74 -15.83 -43.40 -16.04
CA LYS A 74 -15.09 -42.57 -16.99
C LYS A 74 -14.99 -41.12 -16.50
N PRO A 75 -13.79 -40.55 -16.40
CA PRO A 75 -13.63 -39.16 -15.99
C PRO A 75 -14.04 -38.21 -17.12
N GLN A 76 -14.96 -37.29 -16.83
CA GLN A 76 -15.30 -36.19 -17.71
C GLN A 76 -14.40 -35.00 -17.42
N LEU A 77 -13.78 -34.45 -18.46
CA LEU A 77 -12.97 -33.24 -18.35
C LEU A 77 -13.77 -32.03 -18.85
N SER A 78 -13.71 -30.94 -18.09
CA SER A 78 -14.23 -29.65 -18.49
C SER A 78 -13.11 -28.62 -18.53
N LEU A 79 -13.13 -27.74 -19.52
CA LEU A 79 -12.11 -26.73 -19.80
C LEU A 79 -12.74 -25.34 -19.81
N LEU A 80 -12.11 -24.37 -19.13
CA LEU A 80 -12.49 -22.96 -19.22
C LEU A 80 -11.91 -22.34 -20.50
N LEU A 81 -12.77 -21.71 -21.28
CA LEU A 81 -12.45 -21.05 -22.54
C LEU A 81 -12.09 -19.59 -22.32
N CYS A 82 -13.05 -18.79 -21.83
CA CYS A 82 -12.90 -17.35 -21.60
C CYS A 82 -13.91 -16.83 -20.55
N LEU A 83 -13.80 -15.56 -20.15
CA LEU A 83 -14.85 -14.86 -19.41
C LEU A 83 -16.12 -14.78 -20.26
N ALA A 84 -17.29 -14.92 -19.63
CA ALA A 84 -18.57 -14.72 -20.31
C ALA A 84 -18.92 -13.22 -20.26
N VAL A 85 -19.24 -12.64 -21.42
CA VAL A 85 -19.75 -11.27 -21.50
C VAL A 85 -21.26 -11.31 -21.33
N GLU A 86 -21.76 -10.69 -20.28
CA GLU A 86 -23.19 -10.43 -20.08
C GLU A 86 -23.53 -9.12 -20.80
N ASN A 87 -23.88 -9.19 -22.08
CA ASN A 87 -24.59 -8.09 -22.75
C ASN A 87 -26.08 -8.42 -22.76
N ASP A 88 -26.91 -7.39 -22.54
CA ASP A 88 -28.36 -7.43 -22.32
C ASP A 88 -29.16 -8.14 -23.43
N GLY A 89 -29.14 -9.47 -23.44
CA GLY A 89 -30.08 -10.33 -24.19
C GLY A 89 -29.52 -11.09 -25.40
N GLU A 90 -28.25 -10.91 -25.79
CA GLU A 90 -27.64 -11.69 -26.88
C GLU A 90 -26.35 -12.40 -26.44
N VAL A 91 -26.36 -13.73 -26.55
CA VAL A 91 -25.20 -14.59 -26.31
C VAL A 91 -24.27 -14.55 -27.54
N ASP A 92 -23.68 -13.40 -27.82
CA ASP A 92 -22.71 -13.29 -28.92
C ASP A 92 -21.45 -12.46 -28.58
N GLY A 93 -21.02 -12.51 -27.32
CA GLY A 93 -19.79 -11.88 -26.83
C GLY A 93 -18.53 -12.75 -26.91
N MET A 94 -18.54 -13.87 -27.64
CA MET A 94 -17.38 -14.78 -27.71
C MET A 94 -16.33 -14.26 -28.71
N PRO A 95 -15.04 -14.14 -28.34
CA PRO A 95 -13.97 -13.78 -29.26
C PRO A 95 -13.91 -14.74 -30.45
N TYR A 96 -13.61 -14.22 -31.64
CA TYR A 96 -13.62 -14.97 -32.90
C TYR A 96 -12.72 -16.21 -32.83
N GLU A 97 -11.54 -16.07 -32.24
CA GLU A 97 -10.54 -17.12 -32.08
C GLU A 97 -11.06 -18.27 -31.20
N ILE A 98 -11.87 -17.95 -30.18
CA ILE A 98 -12.49 -18.96 -29.32
C ILE A 98 -13.63 -19.66 -30.05
N ARG A 99 -14.43 -18.95 -30.85
CA ARG A 99 -15.46 -19.56 -31.70
C ARG A 99 -14.86 -20.54 -32.70
N GLU A 100 -13.71 -20.22 -33.28
CA GLU A 100 -13.00 -21.10 -34.21
C GLU A 100 -12.54 -22.39 -33.53
N ILE A 101 -12.01 -22.30 -32.30
CA ILE A 101 -11.65 -23.47 -31.49
C ILE A 101 -12.89 -24.33 -31.20
N VAL A 102 -14.00 -23.70 -30.79
CA VAL A 102 -15.25 -24.40 -30.49
C VAL A 102 -15.75 -25.17 -31.70
N LYS A 103 -15.72 -24.56 -32.90
CA LYS A 103 -16.11 -25.22 -34.16
C LYS A 103 -15.15 -26.35 -34.54
N SER A 104 -13.85 -26.11 -34.48
CA SER A 104 -12.82 -27.06 -34.91
C SER A 104 -12.80 -28.35 -34.09
N TYR A 105 -13.06 -28.25 -32.79
CA TYR A 105 -13.09 -29.38 -31.87
C TYR A 105 -14.51 -29.85 -31.54
N GLN A 106 -15.54 -29.26 -32.16
CA GLN A 106 -16.96 -29.58 -31.93
C GLN A 106 -17.34 -29.53 -30.44
N LEU A 107 -16.88 -28.49 -29.76
CA LEU A 107 -17.00 -28.32 -28.33
C LEU A 107 -18.43 -27.96 -27.92
N SER A 108 -18.95 -28.64 -26.89
CA SER A 108 -20.23 -28.29 -26.27
C SER A 108 -20.01 -27.27 -25.15
N THR A 109 -20.39 -26.01 -25.39
CA THR A 109 -20.14 -24.89 -24.47
C THR A 109 -21.28 -24.65 -23.48
N PHE A 110 -20.95 -24.28 -22.25
CA PHE A 110 -21.91 -23.89 -21.22
C PHE A 110 -21.32 -22.78 -20.33
N ILE A 111 -22.17 -22.00 -19.67
CA ILE A 111 -21.76 -20.98 -18.71
C ILE A 111 -21.66 -21.61 -17.32
N THR A 112 -20.60 -21.28 -16.59
CA THR A 112 -20.42 -21.69 -15.19
C THR A 112 -19.87 -20.55 -14.36
N LYS A 113 -20.01 -20.65 -13.03
CA LYS A 113 -19.53 -19.65 -12.08
C LYS A 113 -18.20 -20.08 -11.49
N VAL A 114 -17.26 -19.14 -11.44
CA VAL A 114 -15.98 -19.31 -10.73
C VAL A 114 -15.79 -18.15 -9.76
N CYS A 115 -15.06 -18.39 -8.68
CA CYS A 115 -14.80 -17.34 -7.69
C CYS A 115 -13.89 -16.26 -8.27
N LYS A 116 -14.31 -15.00 -8.10
CA LYS A 116 -13.62 -13.81 -8.61
C LYS A 116 -12.25 -13.63 -7.99
N TYR A 117 -12.14 -13.85 -6.68
CA TYR A 117 -10.90 -13.71 -5.92
C TYR A 117 -10.40 -15.08 -5.48
N ALA A 118 -9.10 -15.26 -5.35
CA ALA A 118 -8.59 -16.49 -4.76
C ALA A 118 -8.81 -16.52 -3.25
N ALA A 119 -8.82 -17.74 -2.73
CA ALA A 119 -8.93 -18.00 -1.31
C ALA A 119 -7.69 -17.49 -0.55
N THR A 120 -7.94 -16.85 0.58
CA THR A 120 -6.94 -16.45 1.59
C THR A 120 -6.99 -17.35 2.83
N SER A 121 -8.06 -18.13 2.99
CA SER A 121 -8.17 -19.16 4.04
C SER A 121 -8.51 -20.52 3.45
N LYS A 122 -8.34 -21.56 4.27
CA LYS A 122 -8.71 -22.93 3.89
C LYS A 122 -10.23 -23.07 3.74
N GLU A 123 -11.02 -22.46 4.61
CA GLU A 123 -12.49 -22.52 4.51
C GLU A 123 -12.99 -21.88 3.22
N GLU A 124 -12.44 -20.71 2.86
CA GLU A 124 -12.76 -20.10 1.58
C GLU A 124 -12.41 -21.04 0.42
N TRP A 125 -11.20 -21.61 0.42
CA TRP A 125 -10.78 -22.51 -0.66
C TRP A 125 -11.70 -23.72 -0.83
N GLU A 126 -12.16 -24.32 0.27
CA GLU A 126 -13.12 -25.42 0.25
C GLU A 126 -14.46 -25.00 -0.38
N GLU A 127 -14.99 -23.82 -0.03
CA GLU A 127 -16.20 -23.27 -0.66
C GLU A 127 -15.99 -22.96 -2.15
N GLN A 128 -14.84 -22.39 -2.52
CA GLN A 128 -14.50 -22.12 -3.93
C GLN A 128 -14.45 -23.42 -4.75
N GLY A 129 -13.87 -24.48 -4.17
CA GLY A 129 -13.75 -25.79 -4.79
C GLY A 129 -15.10 -26.43 -5.15
N LYS A 130 -16.18 -26.09 -4.43
CA LYS A 130 -17.54 -26.55 -4.74
C LYS A 130 -18.06 -25.97 -6.07
N LEU A 131 -17.63 -24.77 -6.44
CA LEU A 131 -17.99 -24.12 -7.71
C LEU A 131 -17.07 -24.60 -8.83
N TRP A 132 -15.76 -24.42 -8.64
CA TRP A 132 -14.74 -24.83 -9.60
C TRP A 132 -13.38 -24.99 -8.90
N PRO A 133 -12.53 -25.96 -9.31
CA PRO A 133 -11.25 -26.15 -8.67
C PRO A 133 -10.34 -24.92 -8.79
N THR A 134 -9.82 -24.48 -7.66
CA THR A 134 -8.82 -23.39 -7.57
C THR A 134 -7.53 -23.89 -6.93
N SER A 135 -6.43 -23.19 -7.18
CA SER A 135 -5.16 -23.36 -6.50
C SER A 135 -5.16 -22.54 -5.21
N TYR A 136 -4.80 -23.18 -4.10
CA TYR A 136 -4.61 -22.53 -2.82
C TYR A 136 -3.13 -22.43 -2.50
N HIS A 137 -2.67 -21.20 -2.32
CA HIS A 137 -1.35 -20.91 -1.80
C HIS A 137 -1.58 -20.11 -0.52
N PRO A 138 -1.34 -20.70 0.66
CA PRO A 138 -1.44 -19.96 1.91
C PRO A 138 -0.46 -18.79 1.86
N PRO A 139 -0.81 -17.62 2.43
CA PRO A 139 0.11 -16.50 2.51
C PRO A 139 1.45 -16.94 3.13
N THR A 140 2.55 -16.58 2.46
CA THR A 140 3.91 -16.93 2.92
C THR A 140 4.37 -16.09 4.11
N TYR A 141 3.66 -15.01 4.41
CA TYR A 141 3.88 -14.19 5.58
C TYR A 141 2.87 -14.54 6.68
N ASN A 142 3.30 -14.49 7.93
CA ASN A 142 2.49 -14.96 9.05
C ASN A 142 1.32 -14.00 9.35
N ILE A 143 0.09 -14.36 8.97
CA ILE A 143 -1.12 -13.56 9.23
C ILE A 143 -1.32 -13.35 10.74
N SER A 144 -1.00 -14.34 11.58
CA SER A 144 -1.14 -14.22 13.04
C SER A 144 -0.15 -13.23 13.66
N GLY A 145 0.97 -12.93 12.99
CA GLY A 145 1.90 -11.86 13.39
C GLY A 145 1.58 -10.49 12.78
N ILE A 146 0.56 -10.39 11.92
CA ILE A 146 0.11 -9.15 11.29
C ILE A 146 -1.07 -8.56 12.06
N THR A 147 -1.99 -9.40 12.52
CA THR A 147 -3.09 -9.00 13.40
C THR A 147 -2.79 -9.48 14.82
N GLY A 148 -1.91 -8.77 15.51
CA GLY A 148 -1.42 -9.17 16.83
C GLY A 148 -0.28 -8.27 17.29
N PHE A 149 -0.54 -6.97 17.40
CA PHE A 149 0.42 -6.06 18.00
C PHE A 149 0.43 -6.30 19.52
N SER A 150 1.62 -6.44 20.11
CA SER A 150 1.73 -6.35 21.56
C SER A 150 1.28 -4.98 22.06
N GLU A 151 1.03 -4.83 23.36
CA GLU A 151 0.69 -3.53 23.92
C GLU A 151 1.81 -2.49 23.70
N GLU A 152 3.07 -2.91 23.87
CA GLU A 152 4.24 -2.08 23.60
C GLU A 152 4.38 -1.70 22.12
N GLU A 153 4.15 -2.65 21.20
CA GLU A 153 4.19 -2.37 19.77
C GLU A 153 3.06 -1.42 19.35
N SER A 154 1.87 -1.61 19.92
CA SER A 154 0.72 -0.75 19.67
C SER A 154 1.01 0.69 20.11
N GLN A 155 1.57 0.87 21.32
CA GLN A 155 1.98 2.18 21.82
C GLN A 155 3.03 2.84 20.92
N SER A 156 4.02 2.06 20.45
CA SER A 156 5.03 2.54 19.50
C SER A 156 4.39 2.99 18.17
N VAL A 157 3.47 2.19 17.61
CA VAL A 157 2.72 2.54 16.39
C VAL A 157 1.92 3.83 16.58
N PHE A 158 1.24 3.99 17.72
CA PHE A 158 0.50 5.22 18.02
C PHE A 158 1.43 6.43 18.20
N GLY A 159 2.57 6.27 18.87
CA GLY A 159 3.57 7.33 19.03
C GLY A 159 4.14 7.80 17.69
N LEU A 160 4.55 6.87 16.83
CA LEU A 160 5.06 7.17 15.49
C LEU A 160 4.00 7.78 14.58
N MET A 161 2.74 7.32 14.67
CA MET A 161 1.65 7.94 13.93
C MET A 161 1.35 9.36 14.42
N ARG A 162 1.35 9.61 15.73
CA ARG A 162 1.22 10.96 16.29
C ARG A 162 2.33 11.88 15.80
N HIS A 163 3.58 11.40 15.80
CA HIS A 163 4.71 12.14 15.25
C HIS A 163 4.53 12.46 13.77
N THR A 164 4.06 11.49 12.98
CA THR A 164 3.77 11.69 11.54
C THR A 164 2.69 12.75 11.30
N ILE A 165 1.59 12.71 12.07
CA ILE A 165 0.52 13.73 11.98
C ILE A 165 1.03 15.10 12.46
N TYR A 166 1.88 15.13 13.49
CA TYR A 166 2.51 16.36 13.95
C TYR A 166 3.38 17.00 12.87
N LEU A 167 4.13 16.20 12.10
CA LEU A 167 4.90 16.67 10.94
C LEU A 167 3.98 17.17 9.81
N ALA A 168 2.84 16.52 9.63
CA ALA A 168 1.83 16.91 8.63
C ALA A 168 1.08 18.22 8.98
N THR A 169 1.18 18.71 10.22
CA THR A 169 0.51 19.95 10.66
C THR A 169 1.55 21.06 10.81
N SER A 170 1.44 22.15 10.06
CA SER A 170 2.32 23.32 10.24
C SER A 170 1.93 24.15 11.46
N SER A 171 2.83 25.04 11.92
CA SER A 171 2.56 26.04 12.97
C SER A 171 1.48 27.06 12.59
N ILE A 172 1.22 27.23 11.29
CA ILE A 172 0.24 28.20 10.75
C ILE A 172 -1.13 27.52 10.53
N GLY A 173 -1.32 26.27 10.99
CA GLY A 173 -2.58 25.53 10.87
C GLY A 173 -2.82 24.92 9.47
N GLN A 174 -1.88 25.06 8.53
CA GLN A 174 -1.94 24.40 7.23
C GLN A 174 -1.60 22.90 7.38
N VAL A 175 -2.43 22.03 6.80
CA VAL A 175 -2.20 20.57 6.78
C VAL A 175 -1.53 20.20 5.46
N VAL A 176 -0.37 19.55 5.55
CA VAL A 176 0.38 18.95 4.44
C VAL A 176 0.35 17.43 4.56
N ASN A 177 0.88 16.72 3.57
CA ASN A 177 1.16 15.30 3.75
C ASN A 177 2.48 15.11 4.49
N ALA A 178 2.64 13.98 5.17
CA ALA A 178 3.90 13.58 5.79
C ALA A 178 4.14 12.07 5.72
N ALA A 179 5.41 11.68 5.70
CA ALA A 179 5.88 10.31 5.67
C ALA A 179 7.07 10.14 6.61
N VAL A 180 7.11 9.03 7.36
CA VAL A 180 8.20 8.65 8.26
C VAL A 180 8.56 7.19 8.03
N ILE A 181 9.80 6.92 7.60
CA ILE A 181 10.36 5.57 7.46
C ILE A 181 11.08 5.23 8.75
N VAL A 182 10.85 4.02 9.26
CA VAL A 182 11.36 3.54 10.55
C VAL A 182 11.97 2.16 10.37
N ASP A 183 13.13 1.95 10.97
CA ASP A 183 13.68 0.61 11.15
C ASP A 183 13.05 -0.03 12.39
N PRO A 184 12.21 -1.05 12.22
CA PRO A 184 11.49 -1.67 13.33
C PRO A 184 12.40 -2.48 14.26
N SER A 185 13.59 -2.88 13.82
CA SER A 185 14.54 -3.65 14.65
C SER A 185 15.23 -2.76 15.69
N THR A 186 15.52 -1.51 15.32
CA THR A 186 16.18 -0.52 16.16
C THR A 186 15.21 0.53 16.72
N LYS A 187 13.97 0.55 16.23
CA LYS A 187 12.95 1.58 16.50
C LYS A 187 13.40 2.99 16.14
N GLN A 188 14.37 3.13 15.22
CA GLN A 188 14.92 4.41 14.80
C GLN A 188 14.20 4.97 13.57
N VAL A 189 14.00 6.28 13.56
CA VAL A 189 13.55 7.00 12.37
C VAL A 189 14.70 7.07 11.38
N ILE A 190 14.45 6.53 10.20
CA ILE A 190 15.38 6.38 9.08
C ILE A 190 15.31 7.62 8.19
N ALA A 191 14.10 8.12 7.94
CA ALA A 191 13.86 9.35 7.20
C ALA A 191 12.46 9.89 7.51
N SER A 192 12.31 11.22 7.46
CA SER A 192 11.02 11.91 7.54
C SER A 192 10.93 12.94 6.43
N ALA A 193 9.73 13.17 5.90
CA ALA A 193 9.49 14.18 4.88
C ALA A 193 8.02 14.64 4.85
N CYS A 194 7.81 15.84 4.32
CA CYS A 194 6.50 16.35 3.90
C CYS A 194 6.45 16.50 2.37
N ASP A 195 5.28 16.82 1.80
CA ASP A 195 5.19 17.15 0.37
C ASP A 195 6.11 18.34 0.02
N GLN A 196 6.90 18.20 -1.04
CA GLN A 196 7.78 19.25 -1.57
C GLN A 196 7.35 19.68 -2.98
N VAL A 197 6.04 19.68 -3.24
CA VAL A 197 5.49 19.96 -4.58
C VAL A 197 5.67 21.43 -4.99
N ILE A 198 5.84 22.32 -4.02
CA ILE A 198 6.09 23.75 -4.23
C ILE A 198 7.49 24.09 -3.71
N SER A 199 8.39 24.49 -4.61
CA SER A 199 9.62 25.17 -4.21
C SER A 199 9.31 26.64 -4.02
N SER A 200 9.21 27.09 -2.77
CA SER A 200 9.41 28.51 -2.49
C SER A 200 10.84 28.88 -2.92
N VAL A 201 10.95 29.93 -3.71
CA VAL A 201 12.23 30.48 -4.20
C VAL A 201 13.17 30.71 -3.02
N SER A 202 14.40 30.22 -3.17
CA SER A 202 15.50 30.24 -2.21
C SER A 202 15.65 31.56 -1.46
N LEU A 203 15.72 31.51 -0.14
CA LEU A 203 16.52 32.46 0.63
C LEU A 203 17.85 31.76 0.96
N GLU A 204 18.73 31.67 -0.03
CA GLU A 204 20.15 31.47 0.27
C GLU A 204 20.64 32.76 0.95
N ASN A 205 20.90 32.68 2.24
CA ASN A 205 22.01 33.30 2.96
C ASN A 205 21.76 33.14 4.47
N GLU A 206 22.45 32.21 5.12
CA GLU A 206 23.54 32.57 6.04
C GLU A 206 24.16 31.33 6.74
N VAL A 207 25.48 31.23 6.54
CA VAL A 207 26.50 30.75 7.48
C VAL A 207 26.62 29.23 7.73
N ASN A 208 27.64 28.68 7.06
CA ASN A 208 28.48 27.56 7.50
C ASN A 208 28.59 27.43 9.02
N LYS A 209 28.27 26.24 9.55
CA LYS A 209 29.08 25.59 10.59
C LYS A 209 28.78 24.11 10.69
N GLU A 210 29.83 23.32 10.47
CA GLU A 210 29.92 21.92 10.86
C GLU A 210 29.55 21.71 12.33
N GLY A 211 28.89 20.60 12.63
CA GLY A 211 28.57 20.22 14.00
C GLY A 211 27.89 18.87 14.09
N SER A 212 28.70 17.81 14.21
CA SER A 212 28.29 16.49 14.69
C SER A 212 27.39 16.59 15.92
N PHE A 213 26.21 15.96 15.93
CA PHE A 213 25.47 15.74 17.18
C PHE A 213 24.88 14.34 17.30
N SER A 214 25.28 13.75 18.43
CA SER A 214 24.90 12.48 19.03
C SER A 214 23.50 12.50 19.64
N ASN A 215 22.95 11.28 19.75
CA ASN A 215 21.78 10.88 20.53
C ASN A 215 21.56 11.70 21.81
N ASN A 216 20.36 12.28 21.96
CA ASN A 216 19.48 12.07 23.12
C ASN A 216 18.15 12.79 22.90
N LEU A 217 17.06 12.07 23.13
CA LEU A 217 15.70 12.56 23.21
C LEU A 217 15.54 13.24 24.57
N GLU A 218 15.71 14.56 24.62
CA GLU A 218 15.07 15.51 25.54
C GLU A 218 15.71 16.90 25.34
N ASP A 219 14.89 17.95 25.42
CA ASP A 219 15.22 19.39 25.36
C ASP A 219 15.68 20.01 24.01
N LEU A 220 14.71 20.51 23.24
CA LEU A 220 14.94 21.67 22.36
C LEU A 220 13.83 22.70 22.52
N LYS A 221 14.15 23.74 23.30
CA LYS A 221 13.39 24.98 23.45
C LYS A 221 13.44 25.80 22.16
N ALA A 222 12.33 26.48 21.91
CA ALA A 222 12.12 27.42 20.82
C ALA A 222 13.23 28.47 20.73
N SER A 223 13.76 28.68 19.53
CA SER A 223 14.30 29.98 19.15
C SER A 223 14.15 30.24 17.65
N ASN A 224 13.52 31.39 17.38
CA ASN A 224 13.65 32.27 16.23
C ASN A 224 13.22 31.75 14.84
N LEU A 225 11.91 31.89 14.57
CA LEU A 225 11.43 32.23 13.22
C LEU A 225 10.18 33.13 13.30
N GLU A 226 10.29 34.22 14.06
CA GLU A 226 9.39 35.36 13.92
C GLU A 226 10.13 36.39 13.09
N ASN A 227 9.78 36.49 11.80
CA ASN A 227 9.56 37.76 11.11
C ASN A 227 9.26 37.50 9.63
N GLN A 228 8.18 38.15 9.17
CA GLN A 228 7.76 38.32 7.77
C GLN A 228 7.05 37.16 7.08
N GLN A 229 5.74 37.02 7.37
CA GLN A 229 4.76 36.59 6.36
C GLN A 229 3.37 37.13 6.73
N MET A 230 3.26 38.47 6.71
CA MET A 230 2.02 39.19 6.93
C MET A 230 1.52 39.74 5.58
N SER A 231 0.99 38.86 4.74
CA SER A 231 0.08 39.22 3.64
C SER A 231 -0.52 37.92 3.11
N LEU A 232 -1.84 37.90 2.87
CA LEU A 232 -2.69 36.76 2.47
C LEU A 232 -3.48 36.11 3.62
N LEU A 233 -4.24 36.91 4.37
CA LEU A 233 -5.43 36.42 5.07
C LEU A 233 -6.59 37.37 4.80
N ASP A 234 -7.46 36.98 3.88
CA ASP A 234 -8.87 37.32 3.93
C ASP A 234 -9.65 36.07 3.56
N GLY A 235 -10.41 35.51 4.51
CA GLY A 235 -11.07 34.22 4.33
C GLY A 235 -11.56 33.58 5.62
N SER A 236 -12.82 33.87 5.95
CA SER A 236 -13.65 33.38 7.04
C SER A 236 -13.50 31.87 7.39
N ILE A 237 -13.52 31.60 8.71
CA ILE A 237 -13.62 30.30 9.37
C ILE A 237 -14.92 29.59 8.95
N GLY A 238 -14.81 28.50 8.18
CA GLY A 238 -15.96 27.66 7.90
C GLY A 238 -15.83 26.66 6.75
N ASP A 239 -14.79 25.82 6.70
CA ASP A 239 -14.91 24.48 6.08
C ASP A 239 -13.65 23.63 6.27
N SER A 240 -13.80 22.44 6.88
CA SER A 240 -12.71 21.45 7.08
C SER A 240 -12.02 21.05 5.75
N LYS A 241 -12.74 21.16 4.62
CA LYS A 241 -12.23 20.85 3.28
C LYS A 241 -11.13 21.79 2.81
N HIS A 242 -11.06 23.03 3.32
CA HIS A 242 -10.04 23.99 2.87
C HIS A 242 -8.66 23.73 3.47
N LEU A 243 -8.58 23.07 4.64
CA LEU A 243 -7.32 22.82 5.35
C LEU A 243 -6.45 21.75 4.67
N THR A 244 -7.06 20.81 3.94
CA THR A 244 -6.37 19.66 3.31
C THR A 244 -5.98 19.89 1.86
N ASN A 245 -6.29 21.06 1.28
CA ASN A 245 -6.04 21.37 -0.13
C ASN A 245 -4.54 21.29 -0.53
N ASN A 246 -3.63 21.29 0.44
CA ASN A 246 -2.18 21.24 0.21
C ASN A 246 -1.60 19.83 0.26
N VAL A 247 -2.43 18.80 0.45
CA VAL A 247 -2.01 17.40 0.44
C VAL A 247 -1.99 16.89 -1.00
N ALA A 248 -0.79 16.81 -1.59
CA ALA A 248 -0.62 16.57 -3.03
C ALA A 248 -1.22 15.25 -3.50
N CYS A 249 -1.10 14.19 -2.70
CA CYS A 249 -1.63 12.87 -3.05
C CYS A 249 -3.16 12.78 -2.96
N VAL A 250 -3.83 13.70 -2.24
CA VAL A 250 -5.30 13.74 -2.10
C VAL A 250 -5.92 14.65 -3.17
N HIS A 251 -5.21 15.72 -3.55
CA HIS A 251 -5.67 16.71 -4.53
C HIS A 251 -4.66 16.92 -5.67
N PRO A 252 -4.50 15.93 -6.57
CA PRO A 252 -3.47 15.93 -7.62
C PRO A 252 -3.70 16.96 -8.75
N TRP A 253 -4.73 17.80 -8.69
CA TRP A 253 -5.04 18.80 -9.73
C TRP A 253 -5.24 20.23 -9.21
N GLN A 254 -5.44 20.42 -7.90
CA GLN A 254 -5.67 21.75 -7.33
C GLN A 254 -4.41 22.64 -7.42
N TRP A 255 -3.22 22.03 -7.42
CA TRP A 255 -1.94 22.74 -7.54
C TRP A 255 -1.66 23.29 -8.94
N ALA A 256 -2.28 22.73 -10.00
CA ALA A 256 -2.16 23.28 -11.35
C ALA A 256 -2.87 24.64 -11.51
N MET A 257 -3.72 25.02 -10.55
CA MET A 257 -4.49 26.27 -10.57
C MET A 257 -3.83 27.43 -9.79
N GLN A 258 -2.67 27.22 -9.17
CA GLN A 258 -1.96 28.24 -8.38
C GLN A 258 -0.63 28.59 -9.08
N SER A 259 -0.50 29.84 -9.53
CA SER A 259 0.54 30.27 -10.47
C SER A 259 1.57 31.21 -9.83
N SER A 260 2.57 30.67 -9.13
CA SER A 260 3.90 31.29 -8.94
C SER A 260 4.85 30.36 -8.16
N GLY A 261 5.82 29.72 -8.85
CA GLY A 261 6.83 28.84 -8.22
C GLY A 261 7.51 27.88 -9.20
N SER A 262 8.58 27.21 -8.78
CA SER A 262 9.07 25.99 -9.44
C SER A 262 8.36 24.79 -8.80
N TRP A 263 7.79 23.91 -9.62
CA TRP A 263 6.85 22.88 -9.17
C TRP A 263 7.38 21.48 -9.49
N HIS A 264 7.29 20.57 -8.52
CA HIS A 264 7.58 19.16 -8.77
C HIS A 264 6.38 18.28 -8.38
N PRO A 265 5.48 17.95 -9.34
CA PRO A 265 4.21 17.30 -9.05
C PRO A 265 4.31 15.88 -8.48
N LEU A 266 5.48 15.25 -8.59
CA LEU A 266 5.72 13.89 -8.07
C LEU A 266 6.42 13.87 -6.70
N TRP A 267 6.78 15.02 -6.13
CA TRP A 267 7.47 15.11 -4.84
C TRP A 267 6.49 15.02 -3.66
N HIS A 268 5.76 13.90 -3.63
CA HIS A 268 4.94 13.53 -2.50
C HIS A 268 5.82 13.11 -1.32
N ALA A 269 5.33 13.31 -0.09
CA ALA A 269 6.04 12.99 1.15
C ALA A 269 6.67 11.59 1.15
N ALA A 270 5.97 10.57 0.64
CA ALA A 270 6.50 9.21 0.53
C ALA A 270 7.73 9.10 -0.39
N ILE A 271 7.72 9.79 -1.54
CA ILE A 271 8.84 9.81 -2.49
C ILE A 271 10.04 10.54 -1.89
N VAL A 272 9.78 11.70 -1.28
CA VAL A 272 10.82 12.51 -0.63
C VAL A 272 11.44 11.74 0.56
N ALA A 273 10.64 11.02 1.36
CA ALA A 273 11.17 10.19 2.44
C ALA A 273 12.06 9.05 1.92
N ILE A 274 11.70 8.43 0.79
CA ILE A 274 12.53 7.40 0.13
C ILE A 274 13.88 8.00 -0.31
N GLU A 275 13.85 9.19 -0.91
CA GLU A 275 15.06 9.91 -1.32
C GLU A 275 15.95 10.27 -0.13
N HIS A 276 15.37 10.81 0.94
CA HIS A 276 16.08 11.09 2.19
C HIS A 276 16.70 9.81 2.79
N SER A 277 16.00 8.67 2.73
CA SER A 277 16.54 7.40 3.20
C SER A 277 17.74 6.96 2.37
N ALA A 278 17.66 7.07 1.05
CA ALA A 278 18.76 6.73 0.14
C ALA A 278 19.98 7.66 0.35
N ALA A 279 19.74 8.97 0.54
CA ALA A 279 20.78 9.95 0.82
C ALA A 279 21.50 9.65 2.15
N ARG A 280 20.76 9.31 3.22
CA ARG A 280 21.35 8.86 4.48
C ARG A 280 22.24 7.64 4.27
N ASP A 281 21.78 6.64 3.53
CA ASP A 281 22.57 5.43 3.26
C ASP A 281 23.83 5.72 2.46
N LEU A 282 23.82 6.71 1.56
CA LEU A 282 25.04 7.14 0.85
C LEU A 282 26.04 7.81 1.80
N GLN A 283 25.57 8.58 2.78
CA GLN A 283 26.43 9.25 3.76
C GLN A 283 27.02 8.27 4.79
N LEU A 284 26.22 7.31 5.26
CA LEU A 284 26.64 6.33 6.26
C LEU A 284 27.53 5.22 5.67
N PHE A 285 27.42 4.96 4.36
CA PHE A 285 28.14 3.88 3.68
C PHE A 285 28.85 4.39 2.40
N PRO A 286 29.83 5.32 2.52
CA PRO A 286 30.49 5.96 1.37
C PRO A 286 31.40 5.00 0.57
N ASP A 287 31.99 4.00 1.23
CA ASP A 287 33.03 3.13 0.66
C ASP A 287 32.50 1.96 -0.19
N TYR A 288 31.17 1.80 -0.28
CA TYR A 288 30.57 0.84 -1.20
C TYR A 288 30.55 1.44 -2.61
N ASN A 289 31.65 1.23 -3.33
CA ASN A 289 31.75 1.44 -4.77
C ASN A 289 30.44 1.07 -5.46
N ALA A 290 29.97 1.96 -6.35
CA ALA A 290 28.76 1.86 -7.15
C ALA A 290 28.77 0.67 -8.14
N LEU A 291 28.93 -0.55 -7.64
CA LEU A 291 28.82 -1.79 -8.39
C LEU A 291 27.37 -2.26 -8.34
N SER A 292 26.69 -2.02 -9.46
CA SER A 292 25.58 -2.78 -10.06
C SER A 292 24.74 -3.72 -9.18
N PRO A 293 23.40 -3.67 -9.26
CA PRO A 293 22.50 -4.54 -8.49
C PRO A 293 22.50 -5.98 -9.03
N LEU A 294 23.57 -6.76 -8.78
CA LEU A 294 23.61 -8.19 -9.11
C LEU A 294 24.47 -8.98 -8.11
N LYS A 295 23.86 -9.43 -7.02
CA LYS A 295 23.78 -10.86 -6.65
C LYS A 295 23.04 -11.02 -5.33
N LYS A 296 21.92 -11.74 -5.36
CA LYS A 296 21.37 -12.47 -4.21
C LYS A 296 22.49 -13.32 -3.61
N GLN A 297 23.14 -12.85 -2.54
CA GLN A 297 23.80 -13.76 -1.62
C GLN A 297 22.74 -14.25 -0.65
N LYS A 298 22.32 -15.49 -0.88
CA LYS A 298 21.60 -16.30 0.08
C LYS A 298 22.53 -16.48 1.28
N ILE A 299 22.37 -15.67 2.32
CA ILE A 299 23.07 -15.86 3.59
C ILE A 299 22.63 -17.23 4.11
N LYS A 300 23.56 -18.19 4.13
CA LYS A 300 23.42 -19.42 4.90
C LYS A 300 23.95 -19.10 6.29
N GLU A 301 23.19 -19.45 7.34
CA GLU A 301 23.51 -19.24 8.75
C GLU A 301 24.76 -20.03 9.26
N SER A 302 25.52 -20.70 8.39
CA SER A 302 26.56 -21.65 8.81
C SER A 302 27.99 -21.10 8.91
N ASP A 303 28.27 -19.87 8.49
CA ASP A 303 29.66 -19.41 8.29
C ASP A 303 30.15 -18.41 9.36
N PHE A 304 29.65 -18.52 10.60
CA PHE A 304 30.28 -17.85 11.75
C PHE A 304 31.32 -18.76 12.42
N LYS A 305 32.51 -18.86 11.81
CA LYS A 305 33.73 -19.24 12.56
C LYS A 305 34.95 -18.41 12.14
N SER A 306 35.52 -17.76 13.16
CA SER A 306 36.91 -17.32 13.32
C SER A 306 37.49 -16.36 12.28
N ASN A 307 37.44 -15.06 12.57
CA ASN A 307 38.60 -14.31 13.07
C ASN A 307 38.19 -12.85 13.32
N GLY A 308 38.63 -12.29 14.46
CA GLY A 308 38.24 -10.96 14.89
C GLY A 308 38.67 -9.88 13.90
N HIS A 309 37.70 -9.20 13.31
CA HIS A 309 37.77 -7.85 12.74
C HIS A 309 36.33 -7.31 12.65
N SER A 310 36.19 -5.99 12.85
CA SER A 310 34.96 -5.18 12.96
C SER A 310 33.66 -5.80 12.43
N TYR A 311 32.57 -5.72 13.22
CA TYR A 311 31.20 -5.79 12.70
C TYR A 311 31.04 -4.72 11.61
N GLN A 312 31.30 -5.06 10.35
CA GLN A 312 30.98 -4.20 9.22
C GLN A 312 29.46 -4.16 9.13
N SER A 313 28.90 -3.04 9.58
CA SER A 313 27.49 -2.69 9.34
C SER A 313 27.23 -2.83 7.83
N VAL A 314 26.42 -3.82 7.45
CA VAL A 314 26.08 -4.07 6.05
C VAL A 314 25.13 -2.98 5.59
N ARG A 315 25.44 -2.32 4.47
CA ARG A 315 24.57 -1.28 3.90
C ARG A 315 23.16 -1.85 3.67
N PRO A 316 22.10 -1.20 4.17
CA PRO A 316 20.73 -1.60 3.88
C PRO A 316 20.45 -1.64 2.37
N TYR A 317 19.72 -2.66 1.92
CA TYR A 317 19.24 -2.72 0.54
C TYR A 317 17.89 -2.01 0.42
N LEU A 318 17.88 -0.78 -0.11
CA LEU A 318 16.67 0.04 -0.21
C LEU A 318 16.02 0.22 1.18
N CYS A 319 14.69 0.25 1.26
CA CYS A 319 13.95 0.26 2.52
C CYS A 319 13.50 -1.16 2.95
N THR A 320 14.27 -2.19 2.57
CA THR A 320 13.88 -3.58 2.83
C THR A 320 13.73 -3.85 4.32
N GLY A 321 12.56 -4.31 4.74
CA GLY A 321 12.29 -4.64 6.14
C GLY A 321 11.84 -3.45 7.00
N TYR A 322 11.88 -2.22 6.48
CA TYR A 322 11.43 -1.02 7.18
C TYR A 322 9.91 -0.88 7.17
N ASP A 323 9.38 -0.19 8.17
CA ASP A 323 7.98 0.22 8.23
C ASP A 323 7.88 1.70 7.83
N ILE A 324 6.77 2.09 7.20
CA ILE A 324 6.50 3.50 6.87
C ILE A 324 5.17 3.95 7.47
N TYR A 325 5.17 5.16 8.01
CA TYR A 325 4.02 5.85 8.58
C TYR A 325 3.67 7.03 7.68
N LEU A 326 2.40 7.16 7.32
CA LEU A 326 1.90 8.17 6.40
C LEU A 326 0.72 8.91 7.03
N ALA A 327 0.69 10.23 6.93
CA ALA A 327 -0.47 10.99 7.40
C ALA A 327 -1.74 10.63 6.59
N TRP A 328 -1.57 10.43 5.28
CA TRP A 328 -2.64 10.09 4.35
C TRP A 328 -2.36 8.78 3.60
N GLU A 329 -3.41 8.06 3.24
CA GLU A 329 -3.31 6.89 2.38
C GLU A 329 -2.63 7.26 1.04
N PRO A 330 -1.56 6.55 0.64
CA PRO A 330 -0.78 6.91 -0.52
C PRO A 330 -1.57 6.68 -1.81
N CYS A 331 -1.31 7.53 -2.82
CA CYS A 331 -1.81 7.31 -4.17
C CYS A 331 -1.08 6.14 -4.87
N ALA A 332 -1.57 5.72 -6.04
CA ALA A 332 -1.01 4.58 -6.78
C ALA A 332 0.50 4.71 -7.05
N MET A 333 0.98 5.92 -7.38
CA MET A 333 2.41 6.19 -7.57
C MET A 333 3.22 5.91 -6.29
N CYS A 334 2.81 6.51 -5.16
CA CYS A 334 3.49 6.33 -3.88
C CYS A 334 3.42 4.89 -3.40
N ALA A 335 2.26 4.24 -3.51
CA ALA A 335 2.09 2.83 -3.15
C ALA A 335 3.03 1.92 -3.97
N MET A 336 3.10 2.12 -5.29
CA MET A 336 3.99 1.36 -6.16
C MET A 336 5.48 1.65 -5.87
N ALA A 337 5.84 2.89 -5.54
CA ALA A 337 7.19 3.22 -5.11
C ALA A 337 7.59 2.41 -3.85
N LEU A 338 6.69 2.25 -2.89
CA LEU A 338 6.93 1.47 -1.67
C LEU A 338 7.08 -0.05 -1.96
N VAL A 339 6.39 -0.58 -2.99
CA VAL A 339 6.65 -1.93 -3.51
C VAL A 339 8.08 -2.04 -4.00
N HIS A 340 8.54 -1.09 -4.82
CA HIS A 340 9.90 -1.07 -5.36
C HIS A 340 10.97 -0.92 -4.27
N GLN A 341 10.67 -0.21 -3.18
CA GLN A 341 11.55 -0.05 -2.03
C GLN A 341 11.51 -1.22 -1.04
N ARG A 342 10.68 -2.23 -1.29
CA ARG A 342 10.56 -3.45 -0.46
C ARG A 342 10.18 -3.17 1.00
N VAL A 343 9.40 -2.12 1.22
CA VAL A 343 8.87 -1.77 2.55
C VAL A 343 8.07 -2.96 3.11
N ARG A 344 8.16 -3.17 4.42
CA ARG A 344 7.57 -4.32 5.11
C ARG A 344 6.12 -4.07 5.50
N ARG A 345 5.84 -2.95 6.17
CA ARG A 345 4.50 -2.55 6.62
C ARG A 345 4.26 -1.08 6.32
N ILE A 346 3.02 -0.77 5.94
CA ILE A 346 2.54 0.60 5.74
C ILE A 346 1.48 0.89 6.78
N PHE A 347 1.66 1.98 7.53
CA PHE A 347 0.68 2.55 8.44
C PHE A 347 0.21 3.88 7.89
N PHE A 348 -1.09 4.12 7.78
CA PHE A 348 -1.62 5.44 7.44
C PHE A 348 -2.72 5.88 8.40
N SER A 349 -2.92 7.19 8.58
CA SER A 349 -3.99 7.69 9.46
C SER A 349 -5.30 7.94 8.69
N SER A 350 -5.24 8.84 7.71
CA SER A 350 -6.41 9.32 6.99
C SER A 350 -6.58 8.59 5.64
N PRO A 351 -7.76 8.06 5.31
CA PRO A 351 -8.02 7.46 3.99
C PRO A 351 -7.99 8.53 2.90
N ASN A 352 -7.69 8.12 1.67
CA ASN A 352 -7.69 8.99 0.49
C ASN A 352 -8.78 8.54 -0.48
N SER A 353 -9.98 9.12 -0.36
CA SER A 353 -11.14 8.74 -1.16
C SER A 353 -11.01 8.99 -2.67
N ASN A 354 -10.10 9.89 -3.06
CA ASN A 354 -9.95 10.32 -4.45
C ASN A 354 -8.94 9.48 -5.22
N ALA A 355 -7.83 9.11 -4.58
CA ALA A 355 -6.70 8.46 -5.25
C ALA A 355 -6.02 7.37 -4.42
N GLY A 356 -6.54 7.04 -3.23
CA GLY A 356 -5.93 6.09 -2.31
C GLY A 356 -5.82 4.69 -2.88
N ALA A 357 -4.60 4.14 -2.86
CA ALA A 357 -4.28 2.89 -3.54
C ALA A 357 -4.18 1.66 -2.63
N LEU A 358 -4.46 1.80 -1.33
CA LEU A 358 -4.27 0.75 -0.34
C LEU A 358 -5.56 0.31 0.36
N GLY A 359 -6.72 0.75 -0.11
CA GLY A 359 -8.01 0.35 0.44
C GLY A 359 -9.18 1.21 -0.01
N SER A 360 -8.95 2.49 -0.32
CA SER A 360 -10.03 3.43 -0.69
C SER A 360 -10.49 3.25 -2.14
N VAL A 361 -9.60 3.46 -3.11
CA VAL A 361 -9.92 3.36 -4.54
C VAL A 361 -9.34 2.08 -5.15
N HIS A 362 -8.06 1.81 -4.86
CA HIS A 362 -7.38 0.60 -5.28
C HIS A 362 -6.88 -0.22 -4.08
N ARG A 363 -6.46 -1.46 -4.35
CA ARG A 363 -5.83 -2.36 -3.37
C ARG A 363 -4.56 -2.95 -3.96
N LEU A 364 -3.55 -2.10 -4.15
CA LEU A 364 -2.29 -2.51 -4.79
C LEU A 364 -1.59 -3.62 -4.01
N GLN A 365 -1.74 -3.64 -2.68
CA GLN A 365 -1.20 -4.71 -1.82
C GLN A 365 -1.81 -6.08 -2.10
N GLY A 366 -2.98 -6.15 -2.75
CA GLY A 366 -3.60 -7.42 -3.15
C GLY A 366 -3.28 -7.87 -4.56
N GLU A 367 -2.49 -7.10 -5.31
CA GLU A 367 -2.15 -7.42 -6.69
C GLU A 367 -1.06 -8.51 -6.72
N ARG A 368 -1.41 -9.68 -7.24
CA ARG A 368 -0.56 -10.87 -7.20
C ARG A 368 0.56 -10.85 -8.23
N SER A 369 0.41 -10.07 -9.29
CA SER A 369 1.44 -9.92 -10.32
C SER A 369 2.65 -9.11 -9.84
N LEU A 370 2.57 -8.48 -8.66
CA LEU A 370 3.68 -7.73 -8.07
C LEU A 370 4.72 -8.66 -7.43
N ASN A 371 5.99 -8.25 -7.51
CA ASN A 371 7.13 -9.04 -7.03
C ASN A 371 7.41 -8.90 -5.52
N HIS A 372 6.78 -7.94 -4.85
CA HIS A 372 6.93 -7.67 -3.42
C HIS A 372 5.59 -7.24 -2.85
N HIS A 373 5.32 -7.63 -1.61
CA HIS A 373 4.06 -7.35 -0.90
C HIS A 373 4.36 -6.79 0.49
N TYR A 374 3.46 -5.95 0.99
CA TYR A 374 3.53 -5.35 2.32
C TYR A 374 2.18 -5.45 3.02
N ALA A 375 2.22 -5.51 4.36
CA ALA A 375 1.00 -5.42 5.16
C ALA A 375 0.57 -3.95 5.31
N VAL A 376 -0.74 -3.69 5.28
CA VAL A 376 -1.28 -2.33 5.37
C VAL A 376 -2.17 -2.19 6.60
N PHE A 377 -1.99 -1.11 7.33
CA PHE A 377 -2.75 -0.78 8.53
C PHE A 377 -3.22 0.67 8.50
N ARG A 378 -4.46 0.89 8.94
CA ARG A 378 -4.98 2.20 9.27
C ARG A 378 -4.88 2.42 10.77
N VAL A 379 -4.28 3.53 11.17
CA VAL A 379 -4.15 3.92 12.58
C VAL A 379 -5.14 5.04 12.88
N VAL A 380 -6.14 4.73 13.70
CA VAL A 380 -7.14 5.67 14.18
C VAL A 380 -6.65 6.28 15.47
N LEU A 381 -6.49 7.60 15.48
CA LEU A 381 -6.14 8.39 16.65
C LEU A 381 -7.33 9.30 17.03
N PRO A 382 -7.49 9.68 18.31
CA PRO A 382 -8.52 10.61 18.75
C PRO A 382 -8.37 11.97 18.08
N GLU A 383 -9.48 12.65 17.78
CA GLU A 383 -9.48 13.97 17.13
C GLU A 383 -8.64 15.04 17.86
N GLU A 384 -8.46 14.91 19.17
CA GLU A 384 -7.68 15.82 20.00
C GLU A 384 -6.21 15.95 19.53
N VAL A 385 -5.65 14.89 18.94
CA VAL A 385 -4.28 14.89 18.39
C VAL A 385 -4.14 15.92 17.26
N PHE A 386 -5.19 16.17 16.48
CA PHE A 386 -5.19 17.18 15.42
C PHE A 386 -5.38 18.61 15.96
N ARG A 387 -5.98 18.77 17.15
CA ARG A 387 -6.34 20.08 17.74
C ARG A 387 -5.26 20.69 18.64
N ASN A 388 -4.32 19.90 19.17
CA ASN A 388 -3.35 20.38 20.16
C ASN A 388 -2.36 21.47 19.66
N LYS A 389 -2.36 21.85 18.37
CA LYS A 389 -1.64 23.05 17.90
C LYS A 389 -2.45 24.35 17.97
N VAL A 390 -3.78 24.29 17.97
CA VAL A 390 -4.61 25.51 17.97
C VAL A 390 -4.60 26.18 19.35
N VAL A 391 -4.53 25.39 20.43
CA VAL A 391 -4.58 25.93 21.79
C VAL A 391 -3.21 26.48 22.22
N ASP A 392 -2.11 25.79 21.90
CA ASP A 392 -0.76 26.21 22.29
C ASP A 392 -0.26 27.46 21.52
N ALA A 393 -0.73 27.67 20.29
CA ALA A 393 -0.45 28.90 19.52
C ALA A 393 -1.28 30.11 20.00
N MET A 394 -2.46 29.89 20.60
CA MET A 394 -3.31 30.97 21.12
C MET A 394 -2.92 31.40 22.54
N THR A 395 -2.37 30.50 23.35
CA THR A 395 -1.95 30.81 24.73
C THR A 395 -0.53 31.39 24.83
N SER A 396 0.32 31.20 23.82
CA SER A 396 1.67 31.78 23.76
C SER A 396 1.73 33.21 23.20
N GLY A 397 0.62 33.75 22.69
CA GLY A 397 0.49 35.13 22.21
C GLY A 397 -0.35 36.06 23.10
N SER A 398 -0.69 35.64 24.32
CA SER A 398 -1.49 36.43 25.26
C SER A 398 -1.12 36.09 26.70
N GLY A 399 0.01 36.61 27.17
CA GLY A 399 0.47 36.47 28.55
C GLY A 399 1.85 37.06 28.76
#